data_AF-A0A4R1VTB6-F1
#
_entry.id   AF-A0A4R1VTB6-F1
#
_cell.length_a   1.000
_cell.length_b   1.000
_cell.length_c   1.000
_cell.angle_alpha   90.00
_cell.angle_beta   90.00
_cell.angle_gamma   90.00
#
_symmetry.space_group_name_H-M   'P 1'
#
loop_
_entity.id
_entity.type
_entity.pdbx_description
1 polymer ?
#
loop_
_entity_poly.entity_id
_entity_poly.type
_entity_poly.pdbx_seq_one_letter_code
_entity_poly.pdbx_strand_id
1 'polypeptide(L)'
;MEDSERHAGKSYSASQIANSQVLQGDNSTISVARLSSDDNVELRTLFTKLDSEIANTALTAAEREDATKQASDLKAAITRQDAPDVSRMHSIVSWFKAHIPTLVGAVLSVVVNPIVGQLVSAGGDLLVQEFNGYFAKEQPK
;
A
#
# COMPACT_ATOMS: atom_id res chain seq x y z
N MET A 1 -18.63 -33.62 54.37
CA MET A 1 -19.93 -32.98 54.57
C MET A 1 -19.84 -31.60 53.93
N GLU A 2 -19.68 -31.53 52.61
CA GLU A 2 -20.72 -31.81 51.57
C GLU A 2 -21.86 -30.78 51.73
N ASP A 3 -22.36 -30.08 50.72
CA ASP A 3 -22.54 -30.41 49.31
C ASP A 3 -22.87 -29.07 48.59
N SER A 4 -22.33 -28.77 47.40
CA SER A 4 -23.03 -28.82 46.08
C SER A 4 -24.36 -28.03 46.07
N GLU A 5 -24.71 -27.15 45.13
CA GLU A 5 -24.90 -27.28 43.68
C GLU A 5 -25.14 -25.85 43.12
N ARG A 6 -24.41 -25.33 42.13
CA ARG A 6 -24.63 -25.37 40.66
C ARG A 6 -25.95 -24.78 40.10
N HIS A 7 -25.76 -24.15 38.92
CA HIS A 7 -26.72 -23.72 37.87
C HIS A 7 -27.19 -22.25 37.94
N ALA A 8 -26.63 -21.34 37.13
CA ALA A 8 -26.79 -21.14 35.68
C ALA A 8 -28.13 -20.48 35.28
N GLY A 9 -28.07 -19.28 34.68
CA GLY A 9 -29.24 -18.66 34.06
C GLY A 9 -29.02 -17.22 33.61
N LYS A 10 -28.70 -17.03 32.32
CA LYS A 10 -28.63 -15.75 31.61
C LYS A 10 -30.02 -15.07 31.55
N SER A 11 -30.08 -13.74 31.64
CA SER A 11 -30.88 -12.94 30.70
C SER A 11 -30.56 -11.45 30.77
N TYR A 12 -30.26 -10.91 29.59
CA TYR A 12 -29.96 -9.53 29.28
C TYR A 12 -31.25 -8.72 29.13
N SER A 13 -31.24 -7.45 29.48
CA SER A 13 -31.92 -6.37 28.72
C SER A 13 -31.35 -5.04 29.20
N ALA A 14 -30.51 -4.41 28.37
CA ALA A 14 -30.93 -3.33 27.48
C ALA A 14 -31.31 -2.11 28.33
N SER A 15 -30.44 -1.13 28.54
CA SER A 15 -29.98 -0.23 27.49
C SER A 15 -28.96 0.70 28.13
N GLN A 16 -27.76 0.84 27.56
CA GLN A 16 -26.82 1.97 27.71
C GLN A 16 -25.39 1.46 27.54
N ILE A 17 -24.97 1.23 26.30
CA ILE A 17 -23.58 1.49 25.95
C ILE A 17 -23.63 2.31 24.68
N ALA A 18 -23.44 3.61 24.87
CA ALA A 18 -23.14 4.55 23.81
C ALA A 18 -21.87 4.09 23.09
N ASN A 19 -22.01 3.80 21.80
CA ASN A 19 -21.04 3.97 20.71
C ASN A 19 -19.54 4.02 21.06
N SER A 20 -19.05 3.03 21.79
CA SER A 20 -17.62 2.74 21.89
C SER A 20 -17.33 1.54 20.99
N GLN A 21 -17.15 1.79 19.69
CA GLN A 21 -16.50 0.81 18.81
C GLN A 21 -15.03 0.72 19.22
N VAL A 22 -14.77 -0.11 20.23
CA VAL A 22 -13.44 -0.67 20.47
C VAL A 22 -13.31 -1.85 19.51
N LEU A 23 -12.79 -1.58 18.32
CA LEU A 23 -12.26 -2.62 17.45
C LEU A 23 -10.88 -2.99 17.99
N GLN A 24 -10.86 -3.99 18.86
CA GLN A 24 -9.64 -4.74 19.19
C GLN A 24 -9.39 -5.69 18.00
N GLY A 25 -8.52 -5.26 17.09
CA GLY A 25 -7.98 -6.05 16.00
C GLY A 25 -6.47 -5.86 16.00
N ASP A 26 -5.77 -6.91 16.41
CA ASP A 26 -4.34 -6.95 16.67
C ASP A 26 -3.46 -6.56 15.46
N ASN A 27 -2.53 -5.64 15.72
CA ASN A 27 -1.13 -5.67 15.31
C ASN A 27 -0.81 -5.84 13.80
N SER A 28 -0.83 -4.74 13.01
CA SER A 28 0.11 -4.44 11.88
C SER A 28 -0.30 -3.26 10.97
N THR A 29 -1.22 -2.38 11.36
CA THR A 29 -1.89 -1.47 10.39
C THR A 29 -1.87 0.01 10.75
N ILE A 30 -0.80 0.52 11.35
CA ILE A 30 -0.72 1.96 11.66
C ILE A 30 -0.24 2.80 10.44
N SER A 31 0.13 2.16 9.32
CA SER A 31 0.59 2.87 8.10
C SER A 31 -0.45 2.94 6.98
N VAL A 32 -1.52 2.14 7.08
CA VAL A 32 -2.77 2.32 6.32
C VAL A 32 -3.71 3.32 7.00
N ALA A 33 -3.33 3.89 8.15
CA ALA A 33 -4.19 4.74 8.97
C ALA A 33 -4.62 6.07 8.31
N ARG A 34 -4.15 6.37 7.08
CA ARG A 34 -4.58 7.52 6.28
C ARG A 34 -5.30 7.15 4.98
N LEU A 35 -5.26 5.89 4.56
CA LEU A 35 -5.95 5.42 3.37
C LEU A 35 -7.28 4.80 3.76
N SER A 36 -8.32 5.08 2.97
CA SER A 36 -9.57 4.34 3.13
C SER A 36 -9.35 2.85 2.81
N SER A 37 -10.25 2.00 3.31
CA SER A 37 -10.25 0.57 2.93
C SER A 37 -10.30 0.39 1.41
N ASP A 38 -11.01 1.27 0.71
CA ASP A 38 -11.16 1.25 -0.74
C ASP A 38 -9.84 1.61 -1.45
N ASP A 39 -9.13 2.64 -0.97
CA ASP A 39 -7.80 3.01 -1.51
C ASP A 39 -6.79 1.88 -1.30
N ASN A 40 -6.88 1.15 -0.19
CA ASN A 40 -6.01 -0.02 0.03
C ASN A 40 -6.30 -1.15 -0.98
N VAL A 41 -7.57 -1.39 -1.29
CA VAL A 41 -7.98 -2.38 -2.30
C VAL A 41 -7.50 -1.95 -3.69
N GLU A 42 -7.66 -0.67 -4.05
CA GLU A 42 -7.18 -0.17 -5.33
C GLU A 42 -5.65 -0.28 -5.43
N LEU A 43 -4.91 0.15 -4.40
CA LEU A 43 -3.45 0.04 -4.40
C LEU A 43 -2.98 -1.42 -4.53
N ARG A 44 -3.65 -2.37 -3.86
CA ARG A 44 -3.36 -3.80 -4.03
C ARG A 44 -3.64 -4.27 -5.46
N THR A 45 -4.76 -3.85 -6.04
CA THR A 45 -5.11 -4.15 -7.44
C THR A 45 -4.04 -3.65 -8.41
N LEU A 46 -3.51 -2.45 -8.20
CA LEU A 46 -2.42 -1.88 -9.02
C LEU A 46 -1.16 -2.74 -8.98
N PHE A 47 -0.75 -3.20 -7.79
CA PHE A 47 0.41 -4.08 -7.65
C PHE A 47 0.16 -5.47 -8.25
N THR A 48 -1.03 -6.04 -8.06
CA THR A 48 -1.39 -7.32 -8.71
C THR A 48 -1.36 -7.21 -10.23
N LYS A 49 -1.76 -6.07 -10.78
CA LYS A 49 -1.63 -5.79 -12.22
C LYS A 49 -0.16 -5.72 -12.63
N LEU A 50 0.68 -4.98 -11.89
CA LEU A 50 2.12 -4.90 -12.15
C LEU A 50 2.80 -6.28 -12.11
N ASP A 51 2.48 -7.11 -11.12
CA ASP A 51 2.98 -8.49 -11.03
C ASP A 51 2.55 -9.33 -12.24
N SER A 52 1.32 -9.14 -12.72
CA SER A 52 0.81 -9.82 -13.92
C SER A 52 1.55 -9.35 -15.19
N GLU A 53 1.83 -8.06 -15.33
CA GLU A 53 2.64 -7.52 -16.45
C GLU A 53 4.06 -8.10 -16.42
N ILE A 54 4.69 -8.19 -15.24
CA ILE A 54 6.01 -8.82 -15.06
C ILE A 54 5.98 -10.30 -15.47
N ALA A 55 4.94 -11.04 -15.04
CA ALA A 55 4.80 -12.46 -15.36
C ALA A 55 4.60 -12.71 -16.86
N ASN A 56 3.81 -11.85 -17.52
CA ASN A 56 3.44 -11.98 -18.94
C ASN A 56 4.49 -11.39 -19.90
N THR A 57 5.41 -10.56 -19.41
CA THR A 57 6.50 -10.02 -20.22
C THR A 57 7.56 -11.11 -20.48
N ALA A 58 8.07 -11.14 -21.71
CA ALA A 58 9.14 -12.05 -22.12
C ALA A 58 10.48 -11.64 -21.48
N LEU A 59 10.66 -12.03 -20.22
CA LEU A 59 11.88 -11.82 -19.43
C LEU A 59 12.63 -13.13 -19.20
N THR A 60 13.95 -13.03 -19.08
CA THR A 60 14.77 -14.11 -18.52
C THR A 60 14.39 -14.38 -17.06
N ALA A 61 14.82 -15.52 -16.51
CA ALA A 61 14.55 -15.86 -15.12
C ALA A 61 15.15 -14.82 -14.15
N ALA A 62 16.37 -14.35 -14.42
CA ALA A 62 17.05 -13.35 -13.61
C ALA A 62 16.35 -11.98 -13.66
N GLU A 63 15.99 -11.50 -14.87
CA GLU A 63 15.27 -10.23 -15.02
C GLU A 63 13.90 -10.26 -14.33
N ARG A 64 13.18 -11.38 -14.40
CA ARG A 64 11.90 -11.54 -13.71
C ARG A 64 12.05 -11.50 -12.19
N GLU A 65 13.08 -12.16 -11.66
CA GLU A 65 13.39 -12.12 -10.23
C GLU A 65 13.68 -10.69 -9.77
N ASP A 66 14.54 -9.98 -10.49
CA ASP A 66 14.89 -8.60 -10.16
C ASP A 66 13.69 -7.65 -10.33
N ALA A 67 12.90 -7.78 -11.39
CA ALA A 67 11.67 -7.02 -11.59
C ALA A 67 10.70 -7.21 -10.42
N THR A 68 10.53 -8.45 -9.95
CA THR A 68 9.65 -8.78 -8.82
C THR A 68 10.15 -8.15 -7.52
N LYS A 69 11.48 -8.18 -7.27
CA LYS A 69 12.09 -7.49 -6.13
C LYS A 69 11.86 -5.98 -6.20
N GLN A 70 12.07 -5.38 -7.36
CA GLN A 70 11.87 -3.94 -7.55
C GLN A 70 10.40 -3.53 -7.39
N ALA A 71 9.45 -4.35 -7.85
CA ALA A 71 8.02 -4.13 -7.63
C ALA A 71 7.65 -4.23 -6.14
N SER A 72 8.22 -5.20 -5.41
CA SER A 72 8.04 -5.32 -3.96
C SER A 72 8.64 -4.11 -3.22
N ASP A 73 9.84 -3.68 -3.60
CA ASP A 73 10.49 -2.49 -3.04
C ASP A 73 9.69 -1.22 -3.32
N LEU A 74 9.06 -1.12 -4.50
CA LEU A 74 8.19 0.00 -4.84
C LEU A 74 6.97 0.07 -3.93
N LYS A 75 6.35 -1.09 -3.67
CA LYS A 75 5.26 -1.19 -2.70
C LYS A 75 5.69 -0.73 -1.32
N ALA A 76 6.82 -1.21 -0.83
CA ALA A 76 7.35 -0.81 0.46
C ALA A 76 7.66 0.70 0.53
N ALA A 77 8.22 1.27 -0.55
CA ALA A 77 8.50 2.70 -0.64
C ALA A 77 7.23 3.56 -0.62
N ILE A 78 6.15 3.11 -1.27
CA ILE A 78 4.86 3.81 -1.29
C ILE A 78 4.13 3.68 0.06
N THR A 79 4.12 2.49 0.65
CA THR A 79 3.37 2.21 1.90
C THR A 79 4.23 2.35 3.15
N ARG A 80 5.33 3.10 3.10
CA ARG A 80 6.24 3.30 4.23
C ARG A 80 5.51 3.97 5.39
N GLN A 81 5.91 3.66 6.63
CA GLN A 81 5.09 3.95 7.80
C GLN A 81 4.90 5.43 8.12
N ASP A 82 5.93 6.22 7.87
CA ASP A 82 6.01 7.65 8.11
C ASP A 82 5.46 8.46 6.94
N ALA A 83 6.04 8.24 5.76
CA ALA A 83 5.66 8.89 4.50
C ALA A 83 6.31 8.15 3.32
N PRO A 84 5.76 8.26 2.10
CA PRO A 84 6.35 7.64 0.92
C PRO A 84 7.80 8.06 0.68
N ASP A 85 8.63 7.10 0.29
CA ASP A 85 10.02 7.34 -0.09
C ASP A 85 10.12 7.68 -1.59
N VAL A 86 9.93 8.97 -1.90
CA VAL A 86 9.90 9.46 -3.28
C VAL A 86 11.22 9.20 -4.02
N SER A 87 12.35 9.41 -3.35
CA SER A 87 13.68 9.14 -3.91
C SER A 87 13.87 7.66 -4.24
N ARG A 88 13.40 6.74 -3.39
CA ARG A 88 13.43 5.30 -3.69
C ARG A 88 12.50 4.94 -4.84
N MET A 89 11.29 5.50 -4.88
CA MET A 89 10.34 5.31 -6.00
C MET A 89 10.98 5.73 -7.34
N HIS A 90 11.63 6.89 -7.39
CA HIS A 90 12.32 7.38 -8.59
C HIS A 90 13.49 6.48 -9.00
N SER A 91 14.26 5.98 -8.03
CA SER A 91 15.36 5.05 -8.29
C SER A 91 14.87 3.73 -8.92
N ILE A 92 13.73 3.22 -8.46
CA ILE A 92 13.10 2.01 -9.00
C ILE A 92 12.62 2.24 -10.43
N VAL A 93 11.91 3.34 -10.68
CA VAL A 93 11.49 3.71 -12.04
C VAL A 93 12.70 3.83 -12.98
N SER A 94 13.77 4.45 -12.52
CA SER A 94 15.02 4.57 -13.29
C SER A 94 15.67 3.21 -13.57
N TRP A 95 15.61 2.27 -12.62
CA TRP A 95 16.08 0.92 -12.82
C TRP A 95 15.28 0.19 -13.91
N PHE A 96 13.95 0.26 -13.89
CA PHE A 96 13.10 -0.30 -14.95
C PHE A 96 13.39 0.35 -16.31
N LYS A 97 13.59 1.68 -16.35
CA LYS A 97 13.98 2.39 -17.57
C LYS A 97 15.29 1.87 -18.17
N ALA A 98 16.25 1.50 -17.33
CA ALA A 98 17.56 1.03 -17.77
C ALA A 98 17.59 -0.47 -18.14
N HIS A 99 16.82 -1.31 -17.42
CA HIS A 99 16.93 -2.77 -17.54
C HIS A 99 15.73 -3.40 -18.27
N ILE A 100 14.51 -2.91 -18.03
CA ILE A 100 13.28 -3.49 -18.57
C ILE A 100 12.34 -2.38 -19.07
N PRO A 101 12.70 -1.69 -20.18
CA PRO A 101 11.97 -0.51 -20.65
C PRO A 101 10.49 -0.78 -20.96
N THR A 102 10.16 -2.03 -21.33
CA THR A 102 8.80 -2.45 -21.65
C THR A 102 7.82 -2.35 -20.47
N LEU A 103 8.32 -2.47 -19.23
CA LEU A 103 7.50 -2.42 -18.02
C LEU A 103 7.40 -1.01 -17.41
N VAL A 104 8.18 -0.04 -17.90
CA VAL A 104 8.23 1.32 -17.34
C VAL A 104 6.85 1.97 -17.29
N GLY A 105 6.03 1.79 -18.34
CA GLY A 105 4.67 2.34 -18.37
C GLY A 105 3.78 1.78 -17.26
N ALA A 106 3.89 0.48 -16.97
CA ALA A 106 3.15 -0.16 -15.88
C ALA A 106 3.61 0.36 -14.51
N VAL A 107 4.92 0.48 -14.32
CA VAL A 107 5.51 1.00 -13.07
C VAL A 107 5.13 2.46 -12.85
N LEU A 108 5.24 3.31 -13.88
CA LEU A 108 4.84 4.71 -13.81
C LEU A 108 3.35 4.85 -13.50
N SER A 109 2.50 3.99 -14.06
CA SER A 109 1.05 3.99 -13.78
C SER A 109 0.74 3.77 -12.29
N VAL A 110 1.55 2.97 -11.59
CA VAL A 110 1.43 2.83 -10.12
C VAL A 110 1.87 4.12 -9.43
N VAL A 111 3.02 4.68 -9.82
CA VAL A 111 3.62 5.85 -9.17
C VAL A 111 2.76 7.12 -9.32
N VAL A 112 2.20 7.36 -10.50
CA VAL A 112 1.38 8.56 -10.78
C VAL A 112 -0.10 8.37 -10.42
N ASN A 113 -0.47 7.24 -9.83
CA ASN A 113 -1.84 6.99 -9.40
C ASN A 113 -2.28 8.04 -8.33
N PRO A 114 -3.53 8.52 -8.36
CA PRO A 114 -4.03 9.51 -7.40
C PRO A 114 -3.84 9.12 -5.93
N ILE A 115 -3.95 7.84 -5.58
CA ILE A 115 -3.75 7.34 -4.21
C ILE A 115 -2.32 7.62 -3.74
N VAL A 116 -1.33 7.41 -4.62
CA VAL A 116 0.07 7.73 -4.32
C VAL A 116 0.26 9.23 -4.16
N GLY A 117 -0.39 10.03 -5.01
CA GLY A 117 -0.41 11.49 -4.85
C GLY A 117 -1.00 11.96 -3.52
N GLN A 118 -2.06 11.32 -3.05
CA GLN A 118 -2.67 11.59 -1.74
C GLN A 118 -1.74 11.19 -0.59
N LEU A 119 -1.07 10.04 -0.67
CA LEU A 119 -0.07 9.60 0.32
C LEU A 119 1.10 10.58 0.42
N VAL A 120 1.62 11.03 -0.72
CA VAL A 120 2.69 12.03 -0.78
C VAL A 120 2.22 13.36 -0.19
N SER A 121 1.01 13.80 -0.53
CA SER A 121 0.41 15.03 0.00
C SER A 121 0.22 14.96 1.51
N ALA A 122 -0.20 13.82 2.04
CA ALA A 122 -0.31 13.60 3.48
C ALA A 122 1.06 13.59 4.19
N GLY A 123 2.13 13.28 3.47
CA GLY A 123 3.51 13.39 3.95
C GLY A 123 4.02 14.84 4.05
N GLY A 124 3.36 15.79 3.41
CA GLY A 124 3.62 17.23 3.50
C GLY A 124 4.22 17.85 2.23
N ASP A 125 4.23 19.19 2.17
CA ASP A 125 4.57 19.97 0.97
C ASP A 125 5.98 19.72 0.42
N LEU A 126 6.93 19.38 1.29
CA LEU A 126 8.30 19.05 0.87
C LEU A 126 8.33 17.77 0.02
N LEU A 127 7.57 16.74 0.41
CA LEU A 127 7.48 15.50 -0.35
C LEU A 127 6.69 15.70 -1.64
N VAL A 128 5.67 16.56 -1.65
CA VAL A 128 4.96 16.94 -2.88
C VAL A 128 5.91 17.64 -3.86
N GLN A 129 6.75 18.56 -3.37
CA GLN A 129 7.76 19.22 -4.21
C GLN A 129 8.78 18.22 -4.76
N GLU A 130 9.28 17.31 -3.93
CA GLU A 130 10.21 16.27 -4.36
C GLU A 130 9.57 15.35 -5.41
N PHE A 131 8.34 14.91 -5.17
CA PHE A 131 7.59 14.04 -6.07
C PHE A 131 7.34 14.72 -7.42
N ASN A 132 6.89 15.97 -7.41
CA ASN A 132 6.73 16.75 -8.63
C ASN A 132 8.07 16.99 -9.33
N GLY A 133 9.16 17.22 -8.58
CA GLY A 133 10.50 17.38 -9.13
C GLY A 133 10.95 16.17 -9.96
N TYR A 134 10.66 14.96 -9.49
CA TYR A 134 11.00 13.72 -10.19
C TYR A 134 9.99 13.31 -11.27
N PHE A 135 8.69 13.54 -11.05
CA PHE A 135 7.64 12.92 -11.86
C PHE A 135 6.76 13.90 -12.66
N ALA A 136 6.89 15.22 -12.50
CA ALA A 136 6.06 16.19 -13.25
C ALA A 136 6.29 16.15 -14.78
N LYS A 137 7.43 15.63 -15.25
CA LYS A 137 7.70 15.43 -16.69
C LYS A 137 7.10 14.14 -17.24
N GLU A 138 6.63 13.24 -16.39
CA GLU A 138 6.14 11.91 -16.74
C GLU A 138 4.60 11.86 -16.77
N GLN A 139 3.90 12.96 -16.43
CA GLN A 139 2.46 13.06 -16.59
C GLN A 139 2.11 13.48 -18.03
N PRO A 140 1.32 12.69 -18.78
CA PRO A 140 0.75 13.17 -20.03
C PRO A 140 -0.23 14.32 -19.74
N LYS A 141 -0.09 15.41 -20.50
CA LYS A 141 -1.05 16.52 -20.52
C LYS A 141 -2.40 16.09 -21.08
#